data_AF-A0A3B9K4K0-F1
#
_entry.id   AF-A0A3B9K4K0-F1
#
_cell.length_a   1.000
_cell.length_b   1.000
_cell.length_c   1.000
_cell.angle_alpha   90.00
_cell.angle_beta   90.00
_cell.angle_gamma   90.00
#
_symmetry.space_group_name_H-M   'P 1'
#
loop_
_entity.id
_entity.type
_entity.pdbx_description
1 polymer ?
#
loop_
_entity_poly.entity_id
_entity_poly.type
_entity_poly.pdbx_seq_one_letter_code
_entity_poly.pdbx_strand_id
1 'polypeptide(L)'
;MRVWNGKHPMPYDFFFIFNKVSGQNLNWLFKPWFFDMGYPDLSIKNVVQQSGEYTIEIEKVGYYPVPIHLKLTYEDDSTEILQRKASVWKSGYLTCSVTCSDNKKIKRIELGNVTIPDANLMNNIYLCK
;
A
#
# COMPACT_ATOMS: atom_id res chain seq x y z
N MET A 1 -22.58 -0.88 -21.99
CA MET A 1 -23.52 -1.94 -21.54
C MET A 1 -23.72 -3.04 -22.59
N ARG A 2 -22.65 -3.65 -23.16
CA ARG A 2 -22.80 -4.72 -24.18
C ARG A 2 -22.63 -6.15 -23.64
N VAL A 3 -21.90 -6.35 -22.54
CA VAL A 3 -21.42 -7.69 -22.16
C VAL A 3 -22.49 -8.58 -21.51
N TRP A 4 -23.50 -7.98 -20.86
CA TRP A 4 -24.58 -8.70 -20.17
C TRP A 4 -25.95 -8.51 -20.79
N ASN A 5 -26.02 -7.91 -21.98
CA ASN A 5 -27.30 -7.74 -22.66
C ASN A 5 -27.94 -9.12 -22.93
N GLY A 6 -29.15 -9.34 -22.41
CA GLY A 6 -29.87 -10.61 -22.52
C GLY A 6 -29.27 -11.79 -21.74
N LYS A 7 -28.40 -11.54 -20.75
CA LYS A 7 -27.78 -12.57 -19.89
C LYS A 7 -28.13 -12.36 -18.42
N HIS A 8 -28.07 -13.43 -17.63
CA HIS A 8 -28.16 -13.39 -16.17
C HIS A 8 -26.78 -13.63 -15.56
N PRO A 9 -25.94 -12.58 -15.41
CA PRO A 9 -24.62 -12.73 -14.81
C PRO A 9 -24.72 -13.17 -13.36
N MET A 10 -23.87 -14.10 -12.97
CA MET A 10 -23.69 -14.48 -11.58
C MET A 10 -22.86 -13.40 -10.86
N PRO A 11 -22.93 -13.28 -9.51
CA PRO A 11 -22.17 -12.27 -8.77
C PRO A 11 -20.67 -12.26 -9.11
N TYR A 12 -20.08 -13.42 -9.39
CA TYR A 12 -18.67 -13.54 -9.74
C TYR A 12 -18.34 -12.99 -11.14
N ASP A 13 -19.31 -12.96 -12.06
CA ASP A 13 -19.13 -12.36 -13.39
C ASP A 13 -18.85 -10.85 -13.31
N PHE A 14 -19.31 -10.19 -12.24
CA PHE A 14 -18.98 -8.80 -11.97
C PHE A 14 -17.48 -8.60 -11.78
N PHE A 15 -16.76 -9.50 -11.09
CA PHE A 15 -15.32 -9.36 -10.88
C PHE A 15 -14.52 -9.79 -12.12
N PHE A 16 -14.99 -10.82 -12.81
CA PHE A 16 -14.36 -11.28 -14.04
C PHE A 16 -14.40 -10.27 -15.18
N ILE A 17 -15.43 -9.42 -15.24
CA ILE A 17 -15.50 -8.37 -16.26
C ILE A 17 -14.31 -7.43 -16.18
N PHE A 18 -13.82 -7.11 -14.98
CA PHE A 18 -12.68 -6.23 -14.79
C PHE A 18 -11.41 -6.86 -15.35
N ASN A 19 -11.20 -8.16 -15.13
CA ASN A 19 -10.07 -8.88 -15.73
C ASN A 19 -10.17 -8.87 -17.26
N LYS A 20 -11.35 -9.16 -17.79
CA LYS A 20 -11.59 -9.23 -19.25
C LYS A 20 -11.39 -7.88 -19.94
N VAL A 21 -11.87 -6.79 -19.34
CA VAL A 21 -11.78 -5.44 -19.93
C VAL A 21 -10.40 -4.84 -19.73
N SER A 22 -9.76 -5.06 -18.58
CA SER A 22 -8.41 -4.54 -18.31
C SER A 22 -7.30 -5.33 -19.02
N GLY A 23 -7.57 -6.57 -19.45
CA GLY A 23 -6.56 -7.49 -19.96
C GLY A 23 -5.56 -7.97 -18.89
N GLN A 24 -5.87 -7.75 -17.61
CA GLN A 24 -4.99 -8.10 -16.49
C GLN A 24 -5.69 -9.02 -15.50
N ASN A 25 -4.92 -9.81 -14.77
CA ASN A 25 -5.43 -10.51 -13.60
C ASN A 25 -5.45 -9.54 -12.40
N LEU A 26 -6.66 -9.18 -11.94
CA LEU A 26 -6.92 -8.32 -10.78
C LEU A 26 -7.43 -9.12 -9.57
N ASN A 27 -7.36 -10.45 -9.59
CA ASN A 27 -7.81 -11.29 -8.48
C ASN A 27 -7.02 -11.00 -7.19
N TRP A 28 -5.74 -10.62 -7.31
CA TRP A 28 -4.91 -10.19 -6.18
C TRP A 28 -5.51 -9.00 -5.41
N LEU A 29 -6.31 -8.17 -6.08
CA LEU A 29 -6.99 -7.02 -5.49
C LEU A 29 -8.38 -7.43 -4.99
N PHE A 30 -9.21 -8.05 -5.84
CA PHE A 30 -10.61 -8.31 -5.47
C PHE A 30 -10.80 -9.46 -4.48
N LYS A 31 -9.96 -10.51 -4.55
CA LYS A 31 -10.11 -11.69 -3.70
C LYS A 31 -9.99 -11.34 -2.21
N PRO A 32 -8.95 -10.62 -1.76
CA PRO A 32 -8.86 -10.17 -0.38
C PRO A 32 -10.07 -9.34 0.07
N TRP A 33 -10.50 -8.39 -0.75
CA TRP A 33 -11.54 -7.43 -0.34
C TRP A 33 -12.96 -7.99 -0.31
N PHE A 34 -13.30 -8.99 -1.13
CA PHE A 34 -14.69 -9.44 -1.32
C PHE A 34 -14.94 -10.91 -0.98
N PHE A 35 -13.90 -11.74 -0.96
CA PHE A 35 -14.05 -13.19 -0.85
C PHE A 35 -13.29 -13.80 0.34
N ASP A 36 -12.27 -13.11 0.86
CA ASP A 36 -11.51 -13.58 2.00
C ASP A 36 -11.76 -12.71 3.24
N MET A 37 -11.64 -13.34 4.41
CA MET A 37 -11.68 -12.63 5.69
C MET A 37 -10.30 -12.06 5.99
N GLY A 38 -10.25 -10.78 6.39
CA GLY A 38 -9.00 -10.11 6.74
C GLY A 38 -9.22 -8.67 7.13
N TYR A 39 -8.11 -7.93 7.25
CA TYR A 39 -8.10 -6.51 7.56
C TYR A 39 -6.93 -5.83 6.85
N PRO A 40 -7.00 -4.51 6.60
CA PRO A 40 -5.87 -3.74 6.13
C PRO A 40 -4.96 -3.36 7.31
N ASP A 41 -3.66 -3.60 7.19
CA ASP A 41 -2.65 -3.22 8.18
C ASP A 41 -1.30 -3.18 7.47
N LEU A 42 -0.63 -2.04 7.54
CA LEU A 42 0.75 -1.88 7.11
C LEU A 42 1.61 -1.54 8.33
N SER A 43 2.90 -1.83 8.27
CA SER A 43 3.83 -1.44 9.32
C SER A 43 5.15 -0.94 8.73
N ILE A 44 5.83 -0.05 9.45
CA ILE A 44 7.22 0.29 9.15
C ILE A 44 8.09 -0.82 9.76
N LYS A 45 8.65 -1.68 8.91
CA LYS A 45 9.47 -2.82 9.35
C LYS A 45 10.90 -2.42 9.67
N ASN A 46 11.50 -1.62 8.79
CA ASN A 46 12.88 -1.20 8.95
C ASN A 46 13.14 0.13 8.23
N VAL A 47 14.11 0.88 8.74
CA VAL A 47 14.58 2.12 8.13
C VAL A 47 16.10 2.07 8.14
N VAL A 48 16.69 2.03 6.96
CA VAL A 48 18.15 1.92 6.78
C VAL A 48 18.65 3.17 6.08
N GLN A 49 19.68 3.79 6.62
CA GLN A 49 20.40 4.89 5.98
C GLN A 49 21.73 4.36 5.41
N GLN A 50 21.93 4.50 4.11
CA GLN A 50 23.19 4.14 3.43
C GLN A 50 23.60 5.26 2.49
N SER A 51 24.82 5.78 2.66
CA SER A 51 25.42 6.76 1.75
C SER A 51 24.56 8.00 1.45
N GLY A 52 23.74 8.45 2.41
CA GLY A 52 22.84 9.60 2.22
C GLY A 52 21.47 9.26 1.60
N GLU A 53 21.17 7.99 1.38
CA GLU A 53 19.84 7.51 0.98
C GLU A 53 19.16 6.80 2.14
N TYR A 54 17.86 7.06 2.33
CA TYR A 54 17.01 6.34 3.26
C TYR A 54 16.21 5.28 2.50
N THR A 55 16.29 4.04 2.97
CA THR A 55 15.45 2.93 2.53
C THR A 55 14.48 2.59 3.63
N ILE A 56 13.19 2.83 3.39
CA ILE A 56 12.10 2.53 4.30
C ILE A 56 11.43 1.25 3.82
N GLU A 57 11.51 0.19 4.61
CA GLU A 57 10.85 -1.08 4.34
C GLU A 57 9.47 -1.08 5.00
N ILE A 58 8.43 -1.11 4.17
CA ILE A 58 7.04 -1.29 4.60
C ILE A 58 6.68 -2.76 4.51
N GLU A 59 6.02 -3.30 5.53
CA GLU A 59 5.43 -4.62 5.53
C GLU A 59 3.90 -4.54 5.52
N LYS A 60 3.26 -5.39 4.71
CA LYS A 60 1.82 -5.60 4.67
C LYS A 60 1.46 -6.73 5.63
N VAL A 61 1.30 -6.36 6.90
CA VAL A 61 0.92 -7.27 8.00
C VAL A 61 -0.49 -7.80 7.79
N GLY A 62 -1.40 -6.93 7.37
CA GLY A 62 -2.78 -7.25 7.07
C GLY A 62 -2.94 -8.02 5.75
N TYR A 63 -4.15 -8.55 5.55
CA TYR A 63 -4.45 -9.28 4.33
C TYR A 63 -4.77 -8.33 3.17
N TYR A 64 -5.50 -7.25 3.44
CA TYR A 64 -6.07 -6.39 2.40
C TYR A 64 -5.02 -5.45 1.80
N PRO A 65 -4.83 -5.45 0.47
CA PRO A 65 -3.87 -4.57 -0.18
C PRO A 65 -4.38 -3.13 -0.19
N VAL A 66 -3.65 -2.25 0.48
CA VAL A 66 -3.89 -0.80 0.54
C VAL A 66 -2.70 -0.02 -0.03
N PRO A 67 -2.88 1.21 -0.53
CA PRO A 67 -1.76 2.03 -1.00
C PRO A 67 -0.82 2.41 0.17
N ILE A 68 0.44 2.65 -0.15
CA ILE A 68 1.43 3.15 0.81
C ILE A 68 1.44 4.67 0.72
N HIS A 69 1.33 5.32 1.86
CA HIS A 69 1.44 6.76 2.00
C HIS A 69 2.42 7.05 3.14
N LEU A 70 3.61 7.55 2.81
CA LEU A 70 4.62 7.92 3.80
C LEU A 70 4.70 9.43 3.87
N LYS A 71 4.63 9.98 5.08
CA LYS A 71 4.93 11.37 5.37
C LYS A 71 6.23 11.43 6.15
N LEU A 72 7.24 12.03 5.55
CA LEU A 72 8.54 12.28 6.16
C LEU A 72 8.53 13.69 6.74
N THR A 73 8.99 13.84 7.97
CA THR A 73 9.25 15.14 8.60
C THR A 73 10.74 15.20 8.92
N TYR A 74 11.40 16.27 8.48
CA TYR A 74 12.83 16.48 8.66
C TYR A 74 13.13 17.33 9.90
N GLU A 75 14.41 17.42 10.27
CA GLU A 75 14.87 18.28 11.37
C GLU A 75 14.62 19.78 11.15
N ASP A 76 14.52 20.22 9.89
CA ASP A 76 14.16 21.61 9.52
C ASP A 76 12.65 21.87 9.49
N ASP A 77 11.85 20.92 10.01
CA ASP A 77 10.38 20.88 10.00
C ASP A 77 9.75 20.89 8.59
N SER A 78 10.55 20.75 7.52
CA SER A 78 10.00 20.49 6.19
C SER A 78 9.39 19.08 6.12
N THR A 79 8.46 18.87 5.18
CA THR A 79 7.79 17.58 5.00
C THR A 79 7.81 17.13 3.57
N GLU A 80 8.05 15.84 3.35
CA GLU A 80 7.92 15.17 2.06
C GLU A 80 6.86 14.07 2.13
N ILE A 81 6.12 13.86 1.04
CA ILE A 81 5.12 12.79 0.94
C ILE A 81 5.53 11.84 -0.19
N LEU A 82 5.70 10.56 0.15
CA LEU A 82 5.97 9.50 -0.79
C LEU A 82 4.77 8.56 -0.88
N GLN A 83 4.29 8.33 -2.10
CA GLN A 83 3.12 7.48 -2.34
C GLN A 83 3.45 6.32 -3.25
N ARG A 84 2.88 5.16 -2.95
CA ARG A 84 2.84 4.00 -3.86
C ARG A 84 1.41 3.48 -3.93
N LYS A 85 0.99 3.17 -5.15
CA LYS A 85 -0.33 2.55 -5.38
C LYS A 85 -0.34 1.14 -4.79
N ALA A 86 -1.53 0.63 -4.46
CA ALA A 86 -1.71 -0.75 -4.00
C ALA A 86 -1.16 -1.83 -4.97
N SER A 87 -0.87 -1.45 -6.23
CA SER A 87 -0.23 -2.32 -7.21
C SER A 87 1.15 -2.84 -6.80
N VAL A 88 1.82 -2.23 -5.81
CA VAL A 88 3.07 -2.79 -5.25
C VAL A 88 2.88 -4.19 -4.66
N TRP A 89 1.66 -4.52 -4.23
CA TRP A 89 1.31 -5.83 -3.67
C TRP A 89 0.91 -6.86 -4.74
N LYS A 90 0.86 -6.48 -6.03
CA LYS A 90 0.40 -7.35 -7.12
C LYS A 90 1.27 -8.60 -7.30
N SER A 91 2.56 -8.51 -7.00
CA SER A 91 3.48 -9.65 -7.07
C SER A 91 3.27 -10.69 -5.97
N GLY A 92 2.48 -10.37 -4.94
CA GLY A 92 2.30 -11.21 -3.76
C GLY A 92 3.38 -11.02 -2.69
N TYR A 93 4.36 -10.13 -2.90
CA TYR A 93 5.30 -9.78 -1.84
C TYR A 93 4.58 -9.09 -0.69
N LEU A 94 5.00 -9.41 0.53
CA LEU A 94 4.49 -8.78 1.75
C LEU A 94 5.31 -7.56 2.16
N THR A 95 6.44 -7.29 1.50
CA THR A 95 7.27 -6.12 1.79
C THR A 95 7.45 -5.25 0.55
N CYS A 96 7.60 -3.94 0.78
CA CYS A 96 7.89 -2.95 -0.25
C CYS A 96 8.88 -1.93 0.30
N SER A 97 10.01 -1.79 -0.38
CA SER A 97 11.00 -0.74 -0.06
C SER A 97 10.65 0.54 -0.81
N VAL A 98 10.60 1.64 -0.08
CA VAL A 98 10.51 2.99 -0.62
C VAL A 98 11.81 3.70 -0.29
N THR A 99 12.51 4.17 -1.32
CA THR A 99 13.73 4.96 -1.15
C THR A 99 13.45 6.44 -1.32
N CYS A 100 14.18 7.25 -0.56
CA CYS A 100 14.27 8.69 -0.76
C CYS A 100 15.72 9.14 -0.59
N SER A 101 16.20 9.88 -1.59
CA SER A 101 17.53 10.47 -1.57
C SER A 101 17.43 11.79 -0.82
N ASP A 102 17.76 11.79 0.46
CA ASP A 102 17.77 13.03 1.23
C ASP A 102 19.05 13.20 2.04
N ASN A 103 19.78 14.27 1.72
CA ASN A 103 20.91 14.74 2.50
C ASN A 103 20.47 15.32 3.85
N LYS A 104 19.16 15.52 4.06
CA LYS A 104 18.59 15.96 5.33
C LYS A 104 18.29 14.77 6.23
N LYS A 105 18.53 14.97 7.53
CA LYS A 105 18.17 13.98 8.55
C LYS A 105 16.65 13.95 8.74
N ILE A 106 16.07 12.77 8.61
CA ILE A 106 14.66 12.52 8.92
C ILE A 106 14.49 12.52 10.44
N LYS A 107 13.47 13.20 10.94
CA LYS A 107 13.07 13.26 12.35
C LYS A 107 11.96 12.27 12.66
N ARG A 108 10.97 12.17 11.77
CA ARG A 108 9.79 11.31 11.94
C ARG A 108 9.27 10.80 10.61
N ILE A 109 8.84 9.54 10.61
CA ILE A 109 8.16 8.89 9.48
C ILE A 109 6.78 8.46 9.97
N GLU A 110 5.75 8.83 9.20
CA GLU A 110 4.37 8.43 9.46
C GLU A 110 3.84 7.65 8.24
N LEU A 111 3.34 6.45 8.48
CA LEU A 111 2.72 5.58 7.49
C LEU A 111 1.19 5.71 7.54
N GLY A 112 0.57 5.79 6.38
CA GLY A 112 -0.88 5.95 6.21
C GLY A 112 -1.33 7.40 6.18
N ASN A 113 -2.66 7.57 6.10
CA ASN A 113 -3.37 8.84 6.25
C ASN A 113 -4.83 8.55 6.62
N VAL A 114 -5.64 9.60 6.82
CA VAL A 114 -7.05 9.47 7.24
C VAL A 114 -7.93 8.70 6.25
N THR A 115 -7.51 8.59 4.98
CA THR A 115 -8.27 7.92 3.92
C THR A 115 -7.89 6.45 3.72
N ILE A 116 -6.77 6.01 4.31
CA ILE A 116 -6.26 4.66 4.16
C ILE A 116 -6.59 3.89 5.43
N PRO A 117 -7.47 2.88 5.36
CA PRO A 117 -7.82 2.10 6.53
C PRO A 117 -6.61 1.27 6.97
N ASP A 118 -6.39 1.23 8.27
CA ASP A 118 -5.29 0.51 8.90
C ASP A 118 -5.72 0.05 10.30
N ALA A 119 -5.51 -1.22 10.61
CA ALA A 119 -5.98 -1.83 11.85
C ALA A 119 -5.11 -1.48 13.06
N ASN A 120 -3.86 -1.08 12.87
CA ASN A 120 -2.92 -0.84 13.97
C ASN A 120 -2.08 0.43 13.74
N LEU A 121 -2.64 1.58 14.06
CA LEU A 121 -1.95 2.87 13.91
C LEU A 121 -0.66 3.01 14.75
N MET A 122 -0.40 2.14 15.74
CA MET A 122 0.78 2.23 16.60
C MET A 122 2.06 1.76 15.90
N ASN A 123 1.96 0.89 14.88
CA ASN A 123 3.11 0.38 14.12
C ASN A 123 3.47 1.29 12.91
N ASN A 124 2.76 2.41 12.77
CA ASN A 124 2.86 3.33 11.64
C ASN A 124 3.78 4.53 11.89
N ILE A 125 4.35 4.63 13.09
CA ILE A 125 5.22 5.75 13.47
C ILE A 125 6.63 5.24 13.71
N TYR A 126 7.59 5.83 13.02
CA TYR A 126 9.01 5.63 13.27
C TYR A 126 9.67 6.95 13.62
N LEU A 127 10.36 6.98 14.76
CA LEU A 127 11.17 8.11 15.21
C LEU A 127 12.63 7.78 14.93
N CYS A 128 13.25 8.57 14.08
CA CYS A 128 14.68 8.47 13.81
C CYS A 128 15.47 8.98 15.02
N LYS A 129 16.63 8.37 15.30
CA LYS A 129 17.56 8.76 16.36
C LYS A 129 18.71 9.58 15.82
#